data_AF-A0A917ZYS6-F1
#
_entry.id   AF-A0A917ZYS6-F1
#
_cell.length_a   1.000
_cell.length_b   1.000
_cell.length_c   1.000
_cell.angle_alpha   90.00
_cell.angle_beta   90.00
_cell.angle_gamma   90.00
#
_symmetry.space_group_name_H-M   'P 1'
#
loop_
_entity.id
_entity.type
_entity.pdbx_description
1 polymer ?
#
loop_
_entity_poly.entity_id
_entity_poly.type
_entity_poly.pdbx_seq_one_letter_code
_entity_poly.pdbx_strand_id
1 'polypeptide(L)' 'MEVELHGGPLDGEVIPVDPLDQGPGVATVAQGCAVLGGRSWYGPDANGRWVWLGDSA' A
#
# COMPACT_ATOMS: atom_id res chain seq x y z
N MET A 1 -1.07 -6.83 11.90
CA MET A 1 0.26 -6.26 12.18
C MET A 1 0.33 -4.87 11.56
N GLU A 2 1.25 -4.02 11.99
CA GLU A 2 1.43 -2.70 11.39
C GLU A 2 2.67 -2.69 10.50
N VAL A 3 2.59 -1.98 9.38
CA VAL A 3 3.68 -1.86 8.41
C VAL A 3 3.82 -0.41 7.97
N GLU A 4 5.05 0.03 7.77
CA GLU A 4 5.36 1.33 7.19
C GLU A 4 5.36 1.21 5.66
N LEU A 5 4.69 2.15 4.99
CA LEU A 5 4.58 2.22 3.55
C LEU A 5 5.72 3.06 2.96
N HIS A 6 6.29 2.60 1.86
CA HIS A 6 7.40 3.27 1.19
C HIS A 6 7.09 3.57 -0.29
N GLY A 7 7.26 4.83 -0.67
CA GLY A 7 6.95 5.37 -1.99
C GLY A 7 5.45 5.62 -2.20
N GLY A 8 5.11 6.19 -3.35
CA GLY A 8 3.72 6.52 -3.69
C GLY A 8 3.11 7.62 -2.82
N PRO A 9 1.78 7.77 -2.85
CA PRO A 9 1.09 8.88 -2.17
C PRO A 9 0.96 8.72 -0.64
N LEU A 10 1.28 7.56 -0.07
CA LEU A 10 1.22 7.28 1.37
C LEU A 10 2.60 6.93 1.95
N ASP A 11 3.67 7.40 1.30
CA ASP A 11 5.04 7.21 1.79
C ASP A 11 5.18 7.71 3.24
N GLY A 12 5.72 6.86 4.10
CA GLY A 12 5.91 7.10 5.53
C GLY A 12 4.67 6.90 6.40
N GLU A 13 3.51 6.54 5.83
CA GLU A 13 2.35 6.16 6.65
C GLU A 13 2.50 4.74 7.21
N VAL A 14 1.94 4.54 8.40
CA VAL A 14 1.87 3.23 9.05
C VAL A 14 0.43 2.75 9.02
N ILE A 15 0.19 1.59 8.41
CA ILE A 15 -1.16 1.03 8.28
C ILE A 15 -1.27 -0.36 8.92
N PRO A 16 -2.44 -0.73 9.46
CA PRO A 16 -2.71 -2.09 9.87
C PRO A 16 -2.93 -3.00 8.65
N VAL A 17 -2.19 -4.10 8.57
CA VAL A 17 -2.36 -5.17 7.59
C VAL A 17 -2.68 -6.49 8.28
N ASP A 18 -3.52 -7.31 7.67
CA ASP A 18 -3.79 -8.66 8.16
C ASP A 18 -2.66 -9.61 7.71
N PRO A 19 -1.85 -10.16 8.63
CA PRO A 19 -0.79 -11.09 8.27
C PRO A 19 -1.30 -12.44 7.75
N LEU A 20 -2.60 -12.73 7.91
CA LEU A 20 -3.25 -13.92 7.37
C LEU A 20 -3.79 -13.69 5.96
N ASP A 21 -3.82 -12.44 5.48
CA ASP A 21 -4.15 -12.15 4.09
C ASP A 21 -2.99 -12.61 3.20
N GLN A 22 -3.25 -13.66 2.42
CA GLN A 22 -2.30 -14.22 1.46
C GLN A 22 -2.30 -13.44 0.13
N GLY A 23 -3.03 -12.33 0.05
CA GLY A 23 -3.02 -11.44 -1.09
C GLY A 23 -1.63 -10.85 -1.38
N PRO A 24 -1.37 -10.45 -2.64
CA PRO A 24 -0.08 -9.89 -3.05
C PRO A 24 0.22 -8.49 -2.47
N GLY A 25 -0.72 -7.90 -1.72
CA GLY A 25 -0.62 -6.56 -1.17
C GLY A 25 -1.99 -6.03 -0.72
N VAL A 26 -2.00 -4.81 -0.18
CA VAL A 26 -3.20 -4.10 0.27
C VAL A 26 -3.45 -2.90 -0.63
N ALA A 27 -4.68 -2.78 -1.10
CA ALA A 27 -5.17 -1.60 -1.79
C ALA A 27 -5.81 -0.66 -0.78
N THR A 28 -5.27 0.54 -0.62
CA THR A 28 -5.81 1.52 0.33
C THR A 28 -6.16 2.83 -0.37
N VAL A 29 -7.17 3.53 0.12
CA VAL A 29 -7.60 4.80 -0.45
C VAL A 29 -6.60 5.87 -0.04
N ALA A 30 -5.87 6.42 -1.00
CA ALA A 30 -4.93 7.51 -0.77
C ALA A 30 -5.57 8.85 -1.20
N GLN A 31 -5.64 9.83 -0.29
CA GLN A 31 -5.96 11.21 -0.69
C GLN A 31 -4.77 11.76 -1.48
N GLY A 32 -4.90 11.79 -2.81
CA GLY A 32 -3.80 12.14 -3.73
C GLY A 32 -3.53 11.10 -4.82
N CYS A 33 -4.28 9.99 -4.87
CA CYS A 33 -4.27 9.10 -6.03
C CYS A 33 -4.52 9.89 -7.32
N ALA A 34 -3.80 9.52 -8.40
CA ALA A 34 -3.96 10.13 -9.72
C ALA A 34 -5.39 10.02 -10.28
N VAL A 35 -6.21 9.13 -9.72
CA VAL A 35 -7.63 8.95 -10.01
C VAL A 35 -8.46 9.40 -8.80
N LEU A 36 -9.46 10.27 -9.01
CA LEU A 36 -10.45 10.63 -7.99
C LEU A 36 -11.19 9.38 -7.50
N GLY A 37 -10.92 8.95 -6.26
CA GLY A 37 -11.47 7.72 -5.68
C GLY A 37 -10.64 6.45 -5.94
N GLY A 38 -9.47 6.58 -6.55
CA GLY A 38 -8.54 5.48 -6.79
C GLY A 38 -7.96 4.90 -5.50
N ARG A 39 -7.41 3.69 -5.62
CA ARG A 39 -6.70 3.00 -4.54
C ARG A 39 -5.24 2.85 -4.92
N SER A 40 -4.33 3.14 -3.99
CA SER A 40 -2.92 2.81 -4.14
C SER A 40 -2.66 1.42 -3.59
N TRP A 41 -1.95 0.61 -4.38
CA TRP A 41 -1.54 -0.72 -3.99
C TRP A 41 -0.16 -0.69 -3.36
N TYR A 42 -0.04 -1.37 -2.23
CA TYR A 42 1.23 -1.59 -1.54
C TYR A 42 1.41 -3.08 -1.28
N GLY A 43 2.63 -3.58 -1.44
CA GLY A 43 2.94 -4.97 -1.12
C GLY A 43 4.39 -5.16 -0.70
N PRO A 44 4.72 -6.30 -0.09
CA PRO A 44 6.07 -6.58 0.36
C PRO A 44 7.04 -6.79 -0.82
N ASP A 45 8.20 -6.14 -0.76
CA ASP A 45 9.32 -6.39 -1.65
C ASP A 45 10.09 -7.68 -1.26
N ALA A 46 11.16 -7.99 -1.98
CA ALA A 46 12.02 -9.15 -1.70
C ALA A 46 12.69 -9.13 -0.30
N ASN A 47 12.71 -7.97 0.36
CA ASN A 47 13.25 -7.77 1.70
C ASN A 47 12.13 -7.65 2.77
N GLY A 48 10.86 -7.80 2.38
CA GLY A 48 9.69 -7.66 3.26
C GLY A 48 9.27 -6.21 3.55
N ARG A 49 9.84 -5.21 2.84
CA ARG A 49 9.41 -3.81 2.95
C ARG A 49 8.15 -3.57 2.13
N TRP A 50 7.19 -2.86 2.69
CA TRP A 50 5.96 -2.54 1.99
C TRP A 50 6.17 -1.34 1.06
N VAL A 51 6.17 -1.61 -0.24
CA VAL A 51 6.45 -0.62 -1.28
C VAL A 51 5.23 -0.38 -2.15
N TRP A 52 5.12 0.83 -2.69
CA TRP A 52 4.07 1.17 -3.64
C TRP A 52 4.24 0.37 -4.95
N LEU A 53 3.19 -0.35 -5.34
CA LEU A 53 3.15 -1.17 -6.56
C LEU A 53 2.43 -0.48 -7.72
N GLY A 54 1.64 0.56 -7.44
CA GLY A 54 0.90 1.32 -8.44
C GLY A 54 -0.47 1.78 -7.95
N ASP A 55 -1.14 2.58 -8.77
CA ASP A 55 -2.51 3.02 -8.51
C ASP A 55 -3.50 2.24 -9.38
N SER A 56 -4.63 1.84 -8.79
CA SER A 56 -5.79 1.31 -9.51
C SER A 56 -6.94 2.31 -9.49
N ALA A 57 -7.59 2.50 -10.64
CA ALA A 57 -8.82 3.27 -10.80
C ALA A 57 -10.02 2.57 -10.15
#